data_AF-A0A7C6B4B2-F1
#
_entry.id   AF-A0A7C6B4B2-F1
#
_cell.length_a   1.000
_cell.length_b   1.000
_cell.length_c   1.000
_cell.angle_alpha   90.00
_cell.angle_beta   90.00
_cell.angle_gamma   90.00
#
_symmetry.space_group_name_H-M   'P 1'
#
loop_
_entity.id
_entity.type
_entity.pdbx_description
1 polymer ?
#
loop_
_entity_poly.entity_id
_entity_poly.type
_entity_poly.pdbx_seq_one_letter_code
_entity_poly.pdbx_strand_id
1 'polypeptide(L)'
;GGGYSDAYIVMARTGEEGPRGISAFVVEAGAAGLSFGALEQKMGWKNQETRQVQLDDCNIPASNLLGEEGKGFKYAMAGLDGGRLNISACALGGARAAFDATLQYMGQRRAFGRSIDQFQALQFRLADMEIEIQAASTFLRQAAWKLDQKAPDATKFCAMAKTMATETASRISDECLQLHGGYGYLADFGIEKILRDLRVNKIVEGSNEIMRLIIARALLAERD
;
A
#
# COMPACT_ATOMS: atom_id res chain seq x y z
N GLY A 1 1.48 1.29 -14.16
CA GLY A 1 1.03 0.75 -15.45
C GLY A 1 0.49 1.79 -16.41
N GLY A 2 0.64 3.09 -16.13
CA GLY A 2 -0.01 4.12 -16.95
C GLY A 2 0.34 4.05 -18.45
N GLY A 3 1.57 3.75 -18.83
CA GLY A 3 2.00 3.73 -20.23
C GLY A 3 2.31 2.35 -20.83
N TYR A 4 2.03 1.25 -20.14
CA TYR A 4 2.34 -0.10 -20.65
C TYR A 4 1.22 -1.13 -20.45
N SER A 5 0.13 -0.78 -19.78
CA SER A 5 -1.01 -1.68 -19.61
C SER A 5 -1.77 -1.83 -20.93
N ASP A 6 -2.17 -3.06 -21.27
CA ASP A 6 -2.99 -3.33 -22.47
C ASP A 6 -4.46 -2.93 -22.29
N ALA A 7 -4.91 -2.79 -21.04
CA ALA A 7 -6.28 -2.39 -20.71
C ALA A 7 -6.33 -1.57 -19.40
N TYR A 8 -7.32 -0.68 -19.33
CA TYR A 8 -7.53 0.24 -18.22
C TYR A 8 -8.98 0.10 -17.72
N ILE A 9 -9.14 -0.16 -16.42
CA ILE A 9 -10.45 -0.09 -15.78
C ILE A 9 -10.69 1.36 -15.38
N VAL A 10 -11.60 2.03 -16.10
CA VAL A 10 -11.95 3.43 -15.91
C VAL A 10 -13.27 3.53 -15.17
N MET A 11 -13.27 4.25 -14.06
CA MET A 11 -14.50 4.63 -13.36
C MET A 11 -14.96 5.99 -13.91
N ALA A 12 -16.07 6.01 -14.64
CA ALA A 12 -16.61 7.21 -15.27
C ALA A 12 -18.08 7.44 -14.90
N ARG A 13 -18.52 8.70 -14.89
CA ARG A 13 -19.90 9.06 -14.58
C ARG A 13 -20.78 8.88 -15.81
N THR A 14 -21.85 8.10 -15.69
CA THR A 14 -22.91 7.97 -16.72
C THR A 14 -24.27 8.50 -16.26
N GLY A 15 -24.46 8.65 -14.95
CA GLY A 15 -25.72 9.14 -14.36
C GLY A 15 -25.53 10.40 -13.51
N GLU A 16 -26.39 10.54 -12.50
CA GLU A 16 -26.42 11.69 -11.59
C GLU A 16 -25.12 11.85 -10.77
N GLU A 17 -25.03 12.97 -10.05
CA GLU A 17 -23.94 13.20 -9.11
C GLU A 17 -23.88 12.15 -8.00
N GLY A 18 -22.67 11.95 -7.46
CA GLY A 18 -22.42 11.00 -6.38
C GLY A 18 -22.15 9.56 -6.83
N PRO A 19 -22.06 8.61 -5.87
CA PRO A 19 -21.57 7.25 -6.12
C PRO A 19 -22.45 6.39 -7.03
N ARG A 20 -23.77 6.66 -7.07
CA ARG A 20 -24.74 5.85 -7.83
C ARG A 20 -24.72 6.13 -9.34
N GLY A 21 -24.13 7.25 -9.76
CA GLY A 21 -23.98 7.59 -11.18
C GLY A 21 -22.66 7.15 -11.79
N ILE A 22 -21.83 6.39 -11.07
CA ILE A 22 -20.52 5.92 -11.57
C ILE A 22 -20.64 4.52 -12.15
N SER A 23 -20.12 4.34 -13.35
CA SER A 23 -20.00 3.07 -14.08
C SER A 23 -18.52 2.69 -14.26
N ALA A 24 -18.24 1.41 -14.48
CA ALA A 24 -16.89 0.90 -14.72
C ALA A 24 -16.77 0.45 -16.17
N PHE A 25 -15.68 0.84 -16.85
CA PHE A 25 -15.45 0.52 -18.25
C PHE A 25 -14.06 -0.09 -18.44
N VAL A 26 -13.93 -0.99 -19.40
CA VAL A 26 -12.63 -1.45 -19.90
C VAL A 26 -12.26 -0.61 -21.13
N VAL A 27 -11.19 0.18 -21.03
CA VAL A 27 -10.62 0.91 -22.17
C VAL A 27 -9.36 0.18 -22.62
N GLU A 28 -9.33 -0.28 -23.86
CA GLU A 28 -8.17 -0.97 -24.43
C GLU A 28 -7.08 0.03 -24.80
N ALA A 29 -5.82 -0.39 -24.68
CA ALA A 29 -4.68 0.40 -25.14
C ALA A 29 -4.80 0.65 -26.65
N GLY A 30 -4.52 1.89 -27.06
CA GLY A 30 -4.65 2.31 -28.46
C GLY A 30 -6.07 2.73 -28.87
N ALA A 31 -7.04 2.73 -27.95
CA ALA A 31 -8.34 3.34 -28.20
C ALA A 31 -8.18 4.80 -28.69
N ALA A 32 -8.91 5.18 -29.74
CA ALA A 32 -8.90 6.55 -30.22
C ALA A 32 -9.36 7.50 -29.10
N GLY A 33 -8.62 8.59 -28.87
CA GLY A 33 -8.90 9.53 -27.76
C GLY A 33 -8.24 9.18 -26.42
N LEU A 34 -7.63 7.99 -26.28
CA LEU A 34 -6.81 7.64 -25.13
C LEU A 34 -5.37 8.17 -25.31
N SER A 35 -4.88 8.91 -24.34
CA SER A 35 -3.48 9.37 -24.30
C SER A 35 -2.94 9.43 -22.86
N PHE A 36 -1.63 9.68 -22.74
CA PHE A 36 -0.94 9.65 -21.47
C PHE A 36 -0.08 10.89 -21.26
N GLY A 37 -0.08 11.38 -20.02
CA GLY A 37 0.83 12.44 -19.58
C GLY A 37 2.28 11.99 -19.45
N ALA A 38 3.11 12.93 -18.99
CA ALA A 38 4.52 12.66 -18.68
C ALA A 38 4.69 11.58 -17.60
N LEU A 39 5.86 10.94 -17.60
CA LEU A 39 6.21 9.98 -16.55
C LEU A 39 6.53 10.73 -15.26
N GLU A 40 5.75 10.46 -14.21
CA GLU A 40 5.92 11.11 -12.92
C GLU A 40 7.24 10.71 -12.25
N GLN A 41 7.98 11.72 -11.79
CA GLN A 41 9.18 11.55 -10.97
C GLN A 41 8.78 11.34 -9.52
N LYS A 42 9.01 10.12 -9.00
CA LYS A 42 8.57 9.70 -7.66
C LYS A 42 9.73 9.41 -6.74
N MET A 43 9.49 9.56 -5.43
CA MET A 43 10.42 9.15 -4.38
C MET A 43 10.72 7.65 -4.43
N GLY A 44 9.68 6.82 -4.38
CA GLY A 44 9.75 5.36 -4.48
C GLY A 44 8.86 4.82 -5.59
N TRP A 45 8.69 3.51 -5.66
CA TRP A 45 7.88 2.81 -6.66
C TRP A 45 8.28 3.21 -8.09
N LYS A 46 9.59 3.35 -8.32
CA LYS A 46 10.16 3.79 -9.60
C LYS A 46 10.04 2.73 -10.70
N ASN A 47 9.87 1.45 -10.33
CA ASN A 47 9.71 0.34 -11.26
C ASN A 47 8.32 0.29 -11.94
N GLN A 48 7.40 1.15 -11.53
CA GLN A 48 6.07 1.24 -12.12
C GLN A 48 5.80 2.65 -12.63
N GLU A 49 5.40 2.71 -13.89
CA GLU A 49 5.01 3.98 -14.51
C GLU A 49 3.74 4.51 -13.87
N THR A 50 3.83 5.76 -13.41
CA THR A 50 2.70 6.58 -12.99
C THR A 50 2.61 7.71 -13.98
N ARG A 51 1.47 7.82 -14.65
CA ARG A 51 1.18 8.82 -15.67
C ARG A 51 -0.28 9.21 -15.51
N GLN A 52 -0.62 10.44 -15.88
CA GLN A 52 -2.02 10.79 -16.08
C GLN A 52 -2.57 9.97 -17.26
N VAL A 53 -3.75 9.40 -17.10
CA VAL A 53 -4.53 8.80 -18.19
C VAL A 53 -5.54 9.85 -18.64
N GLN A 54 -5.51 10.19 -19.93
CA GLN A 54 -6.34 11.24 -20.52
C GLN A 54 -7.27 10.61 -21.54
N LEU A 55 -8.55 10.98 -21.48
CA LEU A 55 -9.62 10.49 -22.35
C LEU A 55 -10.27 11.72 -22.98
N ASP A 56 -10.00 11.96 -24.26
CA ASP A 56 -10.53 13.08 -25.04
C ASP A 56 -11.32 12.51 -26.23
N ASP A 57 -12.64 12.69 -26.23
CA ASP A 57 -13.57 12.05 -27.17
C ASP A 57 -13.29 10.55 -27.40
N CYS A 58 -12.93 9.85 -26.32
CA CYS A 58 -12.52 8.45 -26.34
C CYS A 58 -13.72 7.50 -26.47
N ASN A 59 -14.16 7.26 -27.70
CA ASN A 59 -15.28 6.37 -27.98
C ASN A 59 -14.93 4.89 -27.78
N ILE A 60 -15.71 4.19 -26.96
CA ILE A 60 -15.56 2.76 -26.69
C ILE A 60 -16.89 2.02 -26.93
N PRO A 61 -16.88 0.71 -27.26
CA PRO A 61 -18.10 -0.07 -27.39
C PRO A 61 -18.90 -0.14 -26.08
N ALA A 62 -20.23 -0.14 -26.15
CA ALA A 62 -21.09 -0.32 -24.97
C ALA A 62 -20.84 -1.66 -24.25
N SER A 63 -20.39 -2.68 -24.98
CA SER A 63 -19.99 -3.99 -24.42
C SER A 63 -18.78 -3.92 -23.49
N ASN A 64 -18.04 -2.81 -23.48
CA ASN A 64 -16.91 -2.61 -22.57
C ASN A 64 -17.35 -2.14 -21.17
N LEU A 65 -18.66 -1.93 -20.96
CA LEU A 65 -19.22 -1.75 -19.63
C LEU A 65 -18.96 -3.01 -18.78
N LEU A 66 -18.30 -2.82 -17.65
CA LEU A 66 -18.06 -3.90 -16.69
C LEU A 66 -19.25 -3.98 -15.74
N GLY A 67 -20.05 -5.05 -15.89
CA GLY A 67 -21.23 -5.29 -15.07
C GLY A 67 -22.40 -4.39 -15.47
N GLU A 68 -23.00 -3.72 -14.50
CA GLU A 68 -24.20 -2.88 -14.69
C GLU A 68 -23.86 -1.39 -14.60
N GLU A 69 -24.62 -0.59 -15.34
CA GLU A 69 -24.54 0.87 -15.27
C GLU A 69 -24.87 1.39 -13.86
N GLY A 70 -24.12 2.39 -13.39
CA GLY A 70 -24.27 2.99 -12.06
C GLY A 70 -23.76 2.13 -10.90
N LYS A 71 -23.18 0.95 -11.18
CA LYS A 71 -22.59 0.07 -10.15
C LYS A 71 -21.06 0.17 -10.04
N GLY A 72 -20.40 0.99 -10.86
CA GLY A 72 -18.94 1.13 -10.89
C GLY A 72 -18.32 1.45 -9.54
N PHE A 73 -18.89 2.40 -8.79
CA PHE A 73 -18.39 2.71 -7.44
C PHE A 73 -18.52 1.51 -6.49
N LYS A 74 -19.59 0.73 -6.58
CA LYS A 74 -19.76 -0.49 -5.77
C LYS A 74 -18.67 -1.52 -6.09
N TYR A 75 -18.35 -1.70 -7.37
CA TYR A 75 -17.26 -2.60 -7.78
C TYR A 75 -15.90 -2.11 -7.27
N ALA A 76 -15.62 -0.81 -7.37
CA ALA A 76 -14.42 -0.20 -6.81
C ALA A 76 -14.31 -0.49 -5.30
N MET A 77 -15.38 -0.21 -4.54
CA MET A 77 -15.39 -0.45 -3.09
C MET A 77 -15.22 -1.93 -2.73
N ALA A 78 -15.79 -2.84 -3.52
CA ALA A 78 -15.63 -4.28 -3.31
C ALA A 78 -14.17 -4.74 -3.49
N GLY A 79 -13.41 -4.10 -4.37
CA GLY A 79 -11.98 -4.37 -4.56
C GLY A 79 -11.08 -3.77 -3.48
N LEU A 80 -11.48 -2.64 -2.87
CA LEU A 80 -10.61 -1.87 -1.96
C LEU A 80 -10.25 -2.63 -0.68
N ASP A 81 -11.15 -3.45 -0.11
CA ASP A 81 -10.82 -4.19 1.11
C ASP A 81 -9.72 -5.23 0.87
N GLY A 82 -9.78 -5.95 -0.25
CA GLY A 82 -8.67 -6.80 -0.70
C GLY A 82 -7.41 -5.99 -1.01
N GLY A 83 -7.54 -4.85 -1.69
CA GLY A 83 -6.44 -3.93 -1.98
C GLY A 83 -5.70 -3.45 -0.73
N ARG A 84 -6.45 -3.06 0.32
CA ARG A 84 -5.91 -2.64 1.63
C ARG A 84 -5.08 -3.74 2.29
N LEU A 85 -5.57 -4.98 2.27
CA LEU A 85 -4.83 -6.13 2.82
C LEU A 85 -3.57 -6.42 1.98
N ASN A 86 -3.65 -6.33 0.66
CA ASN A 86 -2.50 -6.54 -0.21
C ASN A 86 -1.40 -5.49 0.01
N ILE A 87 -1.76 -4.19 0.13
CA ILE A 87 -0.80 -3.14 0.50
C ILE A 87 -0.21 -3.37 1.89
N SER A 88 -1.02 -3.85 2.83
CA SER A 88 -0.52 -4.24 4.16
C SER A 88 0.54 -5.33 4.08
N ALA A 89 0.28 -6.37 3.29
CA ALA A 89 1.21 -7.47 3.05
C ALA A 89 2.51 -6.99 2.39
N CYS A 90 2.41 -6.15 1.34
CA CYS A 90 3.57 -5.54 0.70
C CYS A 90 4.38 -4.69 1.69
N ALA A 91 3.71 -3.92 2.55
CA ALA A 91 4.37 -3.08 3.54
C ALA A 91 5.17 -3.92 4.54
N LEU A 92 4.56 -4.97 5.10
CA LEU A 92 5.23 -5.87 6.05
C LEU A 92 6.35 -6.68 5.40
N GLY A 93 6.18 -7.10 4.14
CA GLY A 93 7.24 -7.75 3.38
C GLY A 93 8.47 -6.86 3.20
N GLY A 94 8.25 -5.59 2.85
CA GLY A 94 9.34 -4.60 2.77
C GLY A 94 10.00 -4.34 4.13
N ALA A 95 9.22 -4.20 5.20
CA ALA A 95 9.75 -4.02 6.54
C ALA A 95 10.59 -5.21 7.01
N ARG A 96 10.11 -6.44 6.76
CA ARG A 96 10.85 -7.68 7.04
C ARG A 96 12.16 -7.73 6.26
N ALA A 97 12.15 -7.40 4.97
CA ALA A 97 13.37 -7.38 4.16
C ALA A 97 14.40 -6.37 4.69
N ALA A 98 13.96 -5.17 5.08
CA ALA A 98 14.87 -4.19 5.70
C ALA A 98 15.40 -4.68 7.06
N PHE A 99 14.55 -5.29 7.88
CA PHE A 99 14.94 -5.84 9.17
C PHE A 99 15.99 -6.97 9.02
N ASP A 100 15.75 -7.93 8.13
CA ASP A 100 16.65 -9.07 7.92
C ASP A 100 18.03 -8.62 7.40
N ALA A 101 18.05 -7.67 6.46
CA ALA A 101 19.29 -7.05 5.99
C ALA A 101 20.03 -6.30 7.13
N THR A 102 19.29 -5.61 7.98
CA THR A 102 19.84 -4.90 9.15
C THR A 102 20.42 -5.85 10.17
N LEU A 103 19.74 -6.96 10.47
CA LEU A 103 20.22 -7.98 11.39
C LEU A 103 21.55 -8.57 10.90
N GLN A 104 21.64 -8.89 9.61
CA GLN A 104 22.88 -9.36 8.99
C GLN A 104 24.00 -8.31 9.06
N TYR A 105 23.71 -7.06 8.70
CA TYR A 105 24.68 -5.96 8.75
C TYR A 105 25.22 -5.75 10.16
N MET A 106 24.36 -5.81 11.18
CA MET A 106 24.75 -5.59 12.57
C MET A 106 25.74 -6.64 13.10
N GLY A 107 25.64 -7.88 12.65
CA GLY A 107 26.61 -8.94 12.99
C GLY A 107 27.96 -8.78 12.29
N GLN A 108 27.99 -8.12 11.13
CA GLN A 108 29.22 -7.91 10.35
C GLN A 108 29.94 -6.61 10.71
N ARG A 109 29.18 -5.55 11.00
CA ARG A 109 29.73 -4.22 11.27
C ARG A 109 30.35 -4.17 12.65
N ARG A 110 31.62 -3.74 12.74
CA ARG A 110 32.32 -3.52 14.01
C ARG A 110 32.41 -2.04 14.38
N ALA A 111 32.24 -1.75 15.67
CA ALA A 111 32.52 -0.46 16.30
C ALA A 111 33.00 -0.70 17.73
N PHE A 112 33.91 0.14 18.22
CA PHE A 112 34.47 0.02 19.57
C PHE A 112 34.94 -1.41 19.92
N GLY A 113 35.61 -2.07 18.96
CA GLY A 113 36.22 -3.39 19.15
C GLY A 113 35.30 -4.61 19.01
N ARG A 114 33.98 -4.44 18.83
CA ARG A 114 33.01 -5.55 18.71
C ARG A 114 31.96 -5.33 17.63
N SER A 115 31.23 -6.37 17.25
CA SER A 115 30.11 -6.24 16.31
C SER A 115 28.97 -5.41 16.93
N ILE A 116 28.24 -4.66 16.09
CA ILE A 116 27.26 -3.71 16.62
C ILE A 116 26.00 -4.39 17.18
N ASP A 117 25.73 -5.63 16.80
CA ASP A 117 24.72 -6.49 17.43
C ASP A 117 25.03 -6.82 18.91
N GLN A 118 26.22 -6.51 19.44
CA GLN A 118 26.58 -6.71 20.85
C GLN A 118 26.29 -5.50 21.74
N PHE A 119 25.81 -4.37 21.19
CA PHE A 119 25.41 -3.22 22.00
C PHE A 119 23.95 -3.37 22.42
N GLN A 120 23.70 -3.44 23.72
CA GLN A 120 22.36 -3.62 24.31
C GLN A 120 21.32 -2.63 23.76
N ALA A 121 21.69 -1.35 23.64
CA ALA A 121 20.79 -0.34 23.10
C ALA A 121 20.31 -0.65 21.68
N LEU A 122 21.14 -1.31 20.86
CA LEU A 122 20.77 -1.71 19.50
C LEU A 122 19.98 -3.02 19.48
N GLN A 123 20.27 -3.95 20.41
CA GLN A 123 19.49 -5.17 20.59
C GLN A 123 18.04 -4.89 20.99
N PHE A 124 17.80 -3.89 21.85
CA PHE A 124 16.44 -3.48 22.22
C PHE A 124 15.65 -2.99 21.01
N ARG A 125 16.27 -2.19 20.14
CA ARG A 125 15.64 -1.76 18.88
C ARG A 125 15.29 -2.93 17.98
N LEU A 126 16.17 -3.94 17.85
CA LEU A 126 15.87 -5.17 17.12
C LEU A 126 14.67 -5.92 17.71
N ALA A 127 14.61 -6.04 19.04
CA ALA A 127 13.52 -6.71 19.74
C ALA A 127 12.18 -6.00 19.52
N ASP A 128 12.15 -4.67 19.65
CA ASP A 128 10.94 -3.86 19.45
C ASP A 128 10.42 -3.98 18.01
N MET A 129 11.31 -3.87 17.02
CA MET A 129 10.94 -4.06 15.61
C MET A 129 10.37 -5.45 15.34
N GLU A 130 10.98 -6.51 15.88
CA GLU A 130 10.48 -7.88 15.70
C GLU A 130 9.07 -8.07 16.30
N ILE A 131 8.86 -7.58 17.52
CA ILE A 131 7.56 -7.64 18.20
C ILE A 131 6.47 -6.99 17.34
N GLU A 132 6.74 -5.83 16.77
CA GLU A 132 5.76 -5.10 15.98
C GLU A 132 5.51 -5.72 14.62
N ILE A 133 6.53 -6.31 13.97
CA ILE A 133 6.32 -7.09 12.73
C ILE A 133 5.41 -8.26 13.02
N GLN A 134 5.65 -9.00 14.11
CA GLN A 134 4.81 -10.15 14.48
C GLN A 134 3.38 -9.74 14.83
N ALA A 135 3.22 -8.64 15.58
CA ALA A 135 1.91 -8.11 15.93
C ALA A 135 1.12 -7.69 14.67
N ALA A 136 1.74 -6.90 13.78
CA ALA A 136 1.10 -6.45 12.55
C ALA A 136 0.82 -7.61 11.57
N SER A 137 1.72 -8.59 11.48
CA SER A 137 1.54 -9.78 10.63
C SER A 137 0.38 -10.65 11.11
N THR A 138 0.26 -10.84 12.42
CA THR A 138 -0.84 -11.59 13.02
C THR A 138 -2.17 -10.88 12.78
N PHE A 139 -2.22 -9.57 13.02
CA PHE A 139 -3.43 -8.78 12.82
C PHE A 139 -3.86 -8.72 11.35
N LEU A 140 -2.89 -8.60 10.42
CA LEU A 140 -3.17 -8.69 8.97
C LEU A 140 -3.83 -10.01 8.60
N ARG A 141 -3.29 -11.15 9.08
CA ARG A 141 -3.87 -12.47 8.80
C ARG A 141 -5.27 -12.63 9.39
N GLN A 142 -5.51 -12.07 10.56
CA GLN A 142 -6.85 -12.04 11.16
C GLN A 142 -7.84 -11.22 10.30
N ALA A 143 -7.43 -10.06 9.80
CA ALA A 143 -8.25 -9.23 8.92
C ALA A 143 -8.54 -9.93 7.57
N ALA A 144 -7.54 -10.60 6.99
CA ALA A 144 -7.72 -11.42 5.80
C ALA A 144 -8.71 -12.57 6.02
N TRP A 145 -8.55 -13.31 7.12
CA TRP A 145 -9.50 -14.36 7.48
C TRP A 145 -10.92 -13.82 7.66
N LYS A 146 -11.10 -12.65 8.29
CA LYS A 146 -12.42 -12.00 8.39
C LYS A 146 -13.02 -11.66 7.03
N LEU A 147 -12.20 -11.17 6.10
CA LEU A 147 -12.66 -10.88 4.74
C LEU A 147 -13.09 -12.14 4.01
N ASP A 148 -12.30 -13.22 4.08
CA ASP A 148 -12.62 -14.51 3.46
C ASP A 148 -13.93 -15.10 4.00
N GLN A 149 -14.13 -14.99 5.31
CA GLN A 149 -15.34 -15.46 5.99
C GLN A 149 -16.54 -14.52 5.83
N LYS A 150 -16.39 -13.41 5.10
CA LYS A 150 -17.42 -12.37 4.92
C LYS A 150 -17.98 -11.88 6.25
N ALA A 151 -17.11 -11.74 7.26
CA ALA A 151 -17.51 -11.25 8.57
C ALA A 151 -18.11 -9.83 8.44
N PRO A 152 -19.16 -9.49 9.22
CA PRO A 152 -19.83 -8.19 9.13
C PRO A 152 -18.90 -7.01 9.46
N ASP A 153 -17.82 -7.26 10.22
CA ASP A 153 -16.81 -6.29 10.61
C ASP A 153 -15.54 -6.32 9.72
N ALA A 154 -15.55 -7.07 8.61
CA ALA A 154 -14.36 -7.27 7.77
C ALA A 154 -13.76 -5.95 7.26
N THR A 155 -14.57 -5.03 6.73
CA THR A 155 -14.11 -3.72 6.24
C THR A 155 -13.41 -2.91 7.33
N LYS A 156 -13.94 -2.94 8.57
CA LYS A 156 -13.32 -2.27 9.73
C LYS A 156 -11.93 -2.85 9.99
N PHE A 157 -11.81 -4.18 10.02
CA PHE A 157 -10.54 -4.87 10.25
C PHE A 157 -9.53 -4.67 9.10
N CYS A 158 -9.98 -4.62 7.84
CA CYS A 158 -9.12 -4.30 6.70
C CYS A 158 -8.51 -2.90 6.83
N ALA A 159 -9.31 -1.90 7.24
CA ALA A 159 -8.83 -0.55 7.48
C ALA A 159 -7.85 -0.47 8.67
N MET A 160 -8.12 -1.19 9.77
CA MET A 160 -7.21 -1.30 10.92
C MET A 160 -5.87 -1.92 10.49
N ALA A 161 -5.92 -3.03 9.73
CA ALA A 161 -4.74 -3.76 9.32
C ALA A 161 -3.85 -2.91 8.41
N LYS A 162 -4.45 -2.20 7.44
CA LYS A 162 -3.73 -1.27 6.57
C LYS A 162 -3.07 -0.15 7.34
N THR A 163 -3.76 0.45 8.31
CA THR A 163 -3.18 1.51 9.14
C THR A 163 -1.98 0.98 9.92
N MET A 164 -2.17 -0.11 10.68
CA MET A 164 -1.14 -0.69 11.54
C MET A 164 0.07 -1.16 10.73
N ALA A 165 -0.15 -1.95 9.68
CA ALA A 165 0.92 -2.53 8.87
C ALA A 165 1.77 -1.45 8.20
N THR A 166 1.14 -0.42 7.62
CA THR A 166 1.87 0.63 6.89
C THR A 166 2.62 1.59 7.82
N GLU A 167 2.11 1.86 9.02
CA GLU A 167 2.79 2.68 10.04
C GLU A 167 3.96 1.92 10.67
N THR A 168 3.75 0.66 11.05
CA THR A 168 4.82 -0.23 11.53
C THR A 168 5.93 -0.34 10.49
N ALA A 169 5.59 -0.64 9.23
CA ALA A 169 6.57 -0.78 8.17
C ALA A 169 7.38 0.51 7.94
N SER A 170 6.72 1.66 7.97
CA SER A 170 7.39 2.95 7.83
C SER A 170 8.41 3.18 8.95
N ARG A 171 8.04 2.94 10.20
CA ARG A 171 8.93 3.15 11.35
C ARG A 171 10.09 2.16 11.36
N ILE A 172 9.83 0.89 11.07
CA ILE A 172 10.88 -0.14 11.00
C ILE A 172 11.90 0.18 9.91
N SER A 173 11.45 0.61 8.72
CA SER A 173 12.38 0.96 7.64
C SER A 173 13.30 2.14 7.98
N ASP A 174 12.79 3.10 8.76
CA ASP A 174 13.55 4.24 9.26
C ASP A 174 14.58 3.82 10.31
N GLU A 175 14.16 2.98 11.27
CA GLU A 175 15.02 2.38 12.29
C GLU A 175 16.15 1.55 11.65
N CYS A 176 15.83 0.75 10.64
CA CYS A 176 16.79 -0.02 9.85
C CYS A 176 17.83 0.87 9.17
N LEU A 177 17.39 1.99 8.57
CA LEU A 177 18.29 2.98 7.98
C LEU A 177 19.23 3.54 9.04
N GLN A 178 18.69 3.92 10.20
CA GLN A 178 19.47 4.46 11.31
C GLN A 178 20.52 3.47 11.86
N LEU A 179 20.19 2.17 11.91
CA LEU A 179 21.12 1.12 12.36
C LEU A 179 22.25 0.85 11.36
N HIS A 180 22.03 1.13 10.08
CA HIS A 180 23.10 1.13 9.07
C HIS A 180 23.99 2.40 9.15
N GLY A 181 23.54 3.46 9.82
CA GLY A 181 24.23 4.74 9.88
C GLY A 181 24.36 5.37 8.50
N GLY A 182 25.51 5.98 8.20
CA GLY A 182 25.73 6.63 6.90
C GLY A 182 25.58 5.69 5.70
N TYR A 183 25.87 4.39 5.87
CA TYR A 183 25.69 3.39 4.81
C TYR A 183 24.24 3.12 4.46
N GLY A 184 23.32 3.31 5.42
CA GLY A 184 21.88 3.16 5.18
C GLY A 184 21.33 4.17 4.17
N TYR A 185 22.04 5.29 3.98
CA TYR A 185 21.71 6.34 3.03
C TYR A 185 22.29 6.11 1.63
N LEU A 186 23.16 5.10 1.46
CA LEU A 186 23.77 4.76 0.18
C LEU A 186 22.92 3.71 -0.53
N ALA A 187 22.74 3.90 -1.84
CA ALA A 187 21.94 2.99 -2.68
C ALA A 187 22.47 1.54 -2.66
N ASP A 188 23.78 1.36 -2.47
CA ASP A 188 24.46 0.06 -2.44
C ASP A 188 23.93 -0.90 -1.36
N PHE A 189 23.39 -0.36 -0.26
CA PHE A 189 22.82 -1.17 0.83
C PHE A 189 21.32 -1.43 0.66
N GLY A 190 20.65 -0.71 -0.25
CA GLY A 190 19.23 -0.91 -0.59
C GLY A 190 18.21 -0.51 0.49
N ILE A 191 18.63 -0.17 1.72
CA ILE A 191 17.72 0.22 2.80
C ILE A 191 16.96 1.51 2.47
N GLU A 192 17.65 2.52 1.97
CA GLU A 192 17.04 3.78 1.52
C GLU A 192 15.94 3.53 0.46
N LYS A 193 16.16 2.57 -0.43
CA LYS A 193 15.16 2.19 -1.45
C LYS A 193 13.91 1.62 -0.79
N ILE A 194 14.06 0.70 0.15
CA ILE A 194 12.93 0.11 0.87
C ILE A 194 12.14 1.20 1.59
N LEU A 195 12.82 2.11 2.29
CA LEU A 195 12.17 3.24 2.95
C LEU A 195 11.38 4.11 1.97
N ARG A 196 12.00 4.50 0.84
CA ARG A 196 11.33 5.28 -0.22
C ARG A 196 10.09 4.56 -0.76
N ASP A 197 10.18 3.26 -0.97
CA ASP A 197 9.09 2.44 -1.51
C ASP A 197 7.97 2.22 -0.49
N LEU A 198 8.27 2.13 0.80
CA LEU A 198 7.27 1.96 1.85
C LEU A 198 6.51 3.24 2.20
N ARG A 199 7.12 4.41 1.94
CA ARG A 199 6.52 5.71 2.31
C ARG A 199 5.14 5.92 1.71
N VAL A 200 4.93 5.48 0.46
CA VAL A 200 3.69 5.72 -0.28
C VAL A 200 2.52 4.88 0.24
N ASN A 201 2.79 3.76 0.93
CA ASN A 201 1.75 2.86 1.43
C ASN A 201 0.80 3.53 2.45
N LYS A 202 1.24 4.60 3.12
CA LYS A 202 0.39 5.42 4.00
C LYS A 202 -0.59 6.34 3.25
N ILE A 203 -0.43 6.48 1.94
CA ILE A 203 -1.14 7.44 1.08
C ILE A 203 -2.13 6.71 0.16
N VAL A 204 -1.70 5.65 -0.51
CA VAL A 204 -2.50 4.91 -1.50
C VAL A 204 -3.46 3.91 -0.85
N GLU A 205 -4.40 3.38 -1.66
CA GLU A 205 -5.51 2.52 -1.19
C GLU A 205 -6.35 3.17 -0.07
N GLY A 206 -6.45 4.51 -0.14
CA GLY A 206 -6.98 5.37 0.92
C GLY A 206 -5.91 5.70 1.95
N SER A 207 -5.73 7.00 2.25
CA SER A 207 -4.74 7.43 3.24
C SER A 207 -5.07 6.86 4.62
N ASN A 208 -4.09 6.86 5.52
CA ASN A 208 -4.33 6.36 6.87
C ASN A 208 -5.36 7.22 7.64
N GLU A 209 -5.56 8.48 7.27
CA GLU A 209 -6.64 9.32 7.81
C GLU A 209 -8.02 8.83 7.33
N ILE A 210 -8.12 8.42 6.07
CA ILE A 210 -9.34 7.78 5.54
C ILE A 210 -9.59 6.45 6.23
N MET A 211 -8.55 5.65 6.50
CA MET A 211 -8.71 4.42 7.27
C MET A 211 -9.22 4.70 8.68
N ARG A 212 -8.67 5.71 9.36
CA ARG A 212 -9.14 6.16 10.68
C ARG A 212 -10.59 6.62 10.64
N LEU A 213 -11.02 7.31 9.58
CA LEU A 213 -12.42 7.70 9.38
C LEU A 213 -13.34 6.47 9.27
N ILE A 214 -12.95 5.45 8.51
CA ILE A 214 -13.70 4.19 8.38
C ILE A 214 -13.82 3.49 9.73
N ILE A 215 -12.71 3.37 10.45
CA ILE A 215 -12.66 2.74 11.77
C ILE A 215 -13.56 3.49 12.76
N ALA A 216 -13.45 4.81 12.82
CA ALA A 216 -14.23 5.64 13.74
C ALA A 216 -15.74 5.52 13.46
N ARG A 217 -16.14 5.56 12.18
CA ARG A 217 -17.56 5.40 11.81
C ARG A 217 -18.11 4.03 12.19
N ALA A 218 -17.35 2.96 11.95
CA ALA A 218 -17.77 1.62 12.33
C ALA A 218 -17.88 1.48 13.86
N LEU A 219 -16.90 1.98 14.61
CA LEU A 219 -16.91 1.96 16.07
C LEU A 219 -18.11 2.72 16.67
N LEU A 220 -18.44 3.89 16.12
CA LEU A 220 -19.57 4.70 16.58
C LEU A 220 -20.91 4.04 16.27
N ALA A 221 -21.05 3.40 15.11
CA ALA A 221 -22.26 2.68 14.73
C ALA A 221 -22.48 1.39 15.55
N GLU A 222 -21.44 0.79 16.11
CA GLU A 222 -21.55 -0.41 16.99
C GLU A 222 -22.03 -0.07 18.41
N ARG A 223 -21.90 1.19 18.81
CA ARG A 223 -22.37 1.66 20.12
C ARG A 223 -23.89 1.83 20.14
N ASP A 224 -24.45 2.27 19.01
CA ASP A 224 -25.85 2.66 18.84
C ASP A 224 -26.69 1.48 18.33
#